data_AF-A0A099L419-F1
#
_entry.id   AF-A0A099L419-F1
#
_cell.length_a   1.000
_cell.length_b   1.000
_cell.length_c   1.000
_cell.angle_alpha   90.00
_cell.angle_beta   90.00
_cell.angle_gamma   90.00
#
_symmetry.space_group_name_H-M   'P 1'
#
loop_
_entity.id
_entity.type
_entity.pdbx_description
1 polymer ?
#
loop_
_entity_poly.entity_id
_entity_poly.type
_entity_poly.pdbx_seq_one_letter_code
_entity_poly.pdbx_strand_id
1 'polypeptide(L)'
;MEEKQFSQADAQYRVDQIHAFQQEMVELENDGVLSISAEQATKVQGYHYQLLQKLSATYDVDTSTQSKKLTLGMKIASLFGALAMAISIFFLFYQFWGFISTPIQVSILIISPVSLFLLSLHLSQKEKSSYFSKIAALVSLSCFVLNLSMLGQIFNITPSPNAFAVWAVFAFLLAYACNARLLLFFGIMSISSFIAMKIGTWGGMYWISFGERPENFFIPSLIIFMMPQLVNHKRFSSFEVIYRVMAMIMVFLPILILSNWGKVSYLSWSSDTVEGFYQLIGFVLSVTAIWLGIKRHWKEVTNTGNVFFILFLYTKLFDWWWDWMPKYIFFFVLGLSALLALIVFKRIRLNNLGEGGTS
;
A
#
# COMPACT_ATOMS: atom_id res chain seq x y z
N MET A 1 21.30 -27.96 -8.56
CA MET A 1 20.59 -26.90 -7.80
C MET A 1 19.57 -26.31 -8.75
N GLU A 2 18.28 -26.59 -8.55
CA GLU A 2 17.21 -25.92 -9.30
C GLU A 2 17.41 -24.40 -9.18
N GLU A 3 17.46 -23.69 -10.31
CA GLU A 3 17.44 -22.24 -10.32
C GLU A 3 16.10 -21.77 -9.77
N LYS A 4 16.02 -21.55 -8.45
CA LYS A 4 14.92 -20.77 -7.87
C LYS A 4 14.91 -19.42 -8.57
N GLN A 5 13.90 -19.19 -9.42
CA GLN A 5 13.60 -17.86 -9.93
C GLN A 5 13.30 -16.96 -8.73
N PHE A 6 14.19 -16.00 -8.46
CA PHE A 6 13.98 -15.00 -7.43
C PHE A 6 13.18 -13.83 -8.03
N SER A 7 12.28 -13.22 -7.25
CA SER A 7 11.88 -11.84 -7.54
C SER A 7 13.01 -10.88 -7.12
N GLN A 8 12.98 -9.63 -7.60
CA GLN A 8 13.93 -8.61 -7.13
C GLN A 8 13.91 -8.45 -5.60
N ALA A 9 12.74 -8.59 -4.97
CA ALA A 9 12.61 -8.51 -3.52
C ALA A 9 13.26 -9.71 -2.82
N ASP A 10 13.11 -10.91 -3.36
CA ASP A 10 13.73 -12.12 -2.78
C ASP A 10 15.25 -12.09 -2.96
N ALA A 11 15.73 -11.60 -4.11
CA ALA A 11 17.16 -11.40 -4.35
C ALA A 11 17.73 -10.36 -3.37
N GLN A 12 17.02 -9.26 -3.12
CA GLN A 12 17.44 -8.27 -2.12
C GLN A 12 17.44 -8.86 -0.71
N TYR A 13 16.43 -9.65 -0.35
CA TYR A 13 16.39 -10.34 0.93
C TYR A 13 17.58 -11.30 1.09
N ARG A 14 17.97 -12.01 0.01
CA ARG A 14 19.15 -12.87 0.02
C ARG A 14 20.45 -12.09 0.21
N VAL A 15 20.59 -10.92 -0.43
CA VAL A 15 21.72 -10.01 -0.19
C VAL A 15 21.78 -9.61 1.29
N ASP A 16 20.64 -9.27 1.87
CA ASP A 16 20.55 -8.82 3.26
C ASP A 16 20.92 -9.95 4.25
N GLN A 17 20.53 -11.19 3.94
CA GLN A 17 20.96 -12.37 4.69
C GLN A 17 22.47 -12.60 4.63
N ILE A 18 23.09 -12.40 3.46
CA ILE A 18 24.55 -12.56 3.30
C ILE A 18 25.28 -11.54 4.17
N HIS A 19 24.84 -10.28 4.17
CA HIS A 19 25.42 -9.23 5.03
C HIS A 19 25.24 -9.54 6.51
N ALA A 20 24.04 -9.97 6.92
CA ALA A 20 23.78 -10.36 8.30
C ALA A 20 24.68 -11.53 8.74
N PHE A 21 24.86 -12.53 7.87
CA PHE A 21 25.76 -13.65 8.14
C PHE A 21 27.22 -13.21 8.23
N GLN A 22 27.68 -12.32 7.34
CA GLN A 22 29.05 -11.78 7.41
C GLN A 22 29.29 -10.99 8.70
N GLN A 23 28.31 -10.25 9.19
CA GLN A 23 28.38 -9.54 10.47
C GLN A 23 28.44 -10.51 11.66
N GLU A 24 27.54 -11.49 11.68
CA GLU A 24 27.51 -12.53 12.72
C GLU A 24 28.81 -13.32 12.78
N MET A 25 29.42 -13.66 11.64
CA MET A 25 30.72 -14.35 11.61
C MET A 25 31.81 -13.57 12.34
N VAL A 26 31.84 -12.25 12.19
CA VAL A 26 32.81 -11.38 12.86
C VAL A 26 32.54 -11.34 14.37
N GLU A 27 31.27 -11.29 14.78
CA GLU A 27 30.90 -11.32 16.20
C GLU A 27 31.29 -12.66 16.84
N LEU A 28 31.02 -13.79 16.19
CA LEU A 28 31.39 -15.13 16.69
C LEU A 28 32.90 -15.36 16.77
N GLU A 29 33.68 -14.77 15.87
CA GLU A 29 35.14 -14.82 15.90
C GLU A 29 35.69 -13.96 17.04
N ASN A 30 35.15 -12.77 17.25
CA ASN A 30 35.52 -11.88 18.36
C ASN A 30 35.19 -12.48 19.73
N ASP A 31 34.06 -13.19 19.84
CA ASP A 31 33.64 -13.86 21.07
C ASP A 31 34.36 -15.21 21.29
N GLY A 32 35.23 -15.61 20.36
CA GLY A 32 35.99 -16.87 20.44
C GLY A 32 35.14 -18.13 20.31
N VAL A 33 33.88 -18.02 19.90
CA VAL A 33 32.95 -19.13 19.71
C VAL A 33 33.28 -19.92 18.44
N LEU A 34 33.75 -19.22 17.40
CA LEU A 34 34.05 -19.81 16.10
C LEU A 34 35.42 -19.31 15.60
N SER A 35 36.38 -20.22 15.43
CA SER A 35 37.68 -19.92 14.83
C SER A 35 37.74 -20.49 13.41
N ILE A 36 37.66 -19.62 12.40
CA ILE A 36 37.71 -20.02 10.99
C ILE A 36 39.13 -19.87 10.49
N SER A 37 39.63 -20.85 9.72
CA SER A 37 40.96 -20.70 9.13
C SER A 37 40.96 -19.57 8.08
N ALA A 38 42.08 -18.87 7.92
CA ALA A 38 42.21 -17.81 6.92
C ALA A 38 41.84 -18.29 5.49
N GLU A 39 42.11 -19.55 5.18
CA GLU A 39 41.73 -20.16 3.89
C GLU A 39 40.21 -20.33 3.75
N GLN A 40 39.52 -20.78 4.81
CA GLN A 40 38.06 -20.93 4.81
C GLN A 40 37.36 -19.55 4.75
N ALA A 41 37.85 -18.57 5.50
CA ALA A 41 37.33 -17.20 5.46
C ALA A 41 37.42 -16.62 4.03
N THR A 42 38.56 -16.81 3.36
CA THR A 42 38.77 -16.37 1.98
C THR A 42 37.82 -17.08 1.01
N LYS A 43 37.60 -18.40 1.16
CA LYS A 43 36.65 -19.16 0.32
C LYS A 43 35.21 -18.66 0.49
N VAL A 44 34.78 -18.42 1.72
CA VAL A 44 33.42 -17.91 2.01
C VAL A 44 33.23 -16.51 1.46
N GLN A 45 34.18 -15.60 1.68
CA GLN A 45 34.14 -14.25 1.14
C GLN A 45 34.13 -14.25 -0.39
N GLY A 46 34.97 -15.07 -1.03
CA GLY A 46 35.00 -15.22 -2.48
C GLY A 46 33.67 -15.70 -3.05
N TYR A 47 33.05 -16.71 -2.42
CA TYR A 47 31.72 -17.18 -2.79
C TYR A 47 30.64 -16.08 -2.64
N HIS A 48 30.61 -15.38 -1.51
CA HIS A 48 29.66 -14.29 -1.28
C HIS A 48 29.85 -13.14 -2.27
N TYR A 49 31.08 -12.77 -2.59
CA TYR A 49 31.37 -11.73 -3.59
C TYR A 49 30.80 -12.11 -4.97
N GLN A 50 31.08 -13.33 -5.43
CA GLN A 50 30.55 -13.83 -6.72
C GLN A 50 29.02 -13.91 -6.71
N LEU A 51 28.42 -14.36 -5.61
CA LEU A 51 26.98 -14.47 -5.48
C LEU A 51 26.30 -13.08 -5.48
N LEU A 52 26.84 -12.11 -4.74
CA LEU A 52 26.36 -10.73 -4.73
C LEU A 52 26.47 -10.09 -6.12
N GLN A 53 27.56 -10.33 -6.83
CA GLN A 53 27.75 -9.85 -8.20
C GLN A 53 26.73 -10.47 -9.16
N LYS A 54 26.49 -11.79 -9.05
CA LYS A 54 25.45 -12.49 -9.83
C LYS A 54 24.06 -11.92 -9.53
N LEU A 55 23.70 -11.79 -8.26
CA LEU A 55 22.39 -11.26 -7.84
C LEU A 55 22.20 -9.81 -8.32
N SER A 56 23.21 -8.95 -8.16
CA SER A 56 23.16 -7.57 -8.64
C SER A 56 23.01 -7.49 -10.16
N ALA A 57 23.77 -8.30 -10.91
CA ALA A 57 23.71 -8.31 -12.36
C ALA A 57 22.37 -8.84 -12.91
N THR A 58 21.78 -9.86 -12.26
CA THR A 58 20.54 -10.49 -12.71
C THR A 58 19.28 -9.75 -12.25
N TYR A 59 19.27 -9.21 -11.04
CA TYR A 59 18.05 -8.70 -10.38
C TYR A 59 18.08 -7.22 -10.02
N ASP A 60 19.15 -6.47 -10.32
CA ASP A 60 19.30 -5.04 -10.00
C ASP A 60 19.05 -4.76 -8.51
N VAL A 61 19.81 -5.45 -7.65
CA VAL A 61 19.71 -5.35 -6.19
C VAL A 61 20.86 -4.55 -5.59
N ASP A 62 20.58 -3.85 -4.49
CA ASP A 62 21.53 -3.03 -3.77
C ASP A 62 22.43 -3.90 -2.89
N THR A 63 23.71 -4.02 -3.27
CA THR A 63 24.71 -4.82 -2.55
C THR A 63 25.40 -4.08 -1.41
N SER A 64 25.19 -2.77 -1.28
CA SER A 64 25.78 -1.95 -0.22
C SER A 64 24.75 -1.04 0.47
N THR A 65 25.03 -0.64 1.70
CA THR A 65 24.19 0.31 2.45
C THR A 65 24.11 1.68 1.78
N GLN A 66 25.18 2.13 1.14
CA GLN A 66 25.19 3.39 0.38
C GLN A 66 24.30 3.28 -0.86
N SER A 67 24.38 2.16 -1.60
CA SER A 67 23.48 1.88 -2.74
C SER A 67 22.02 1.90 -2.31
N LYS A 68 21.66 1.25 -1.19
CA LYS A 68 20.30 1.27 -0.64
C LYS A 68 19.80 2.70 -0.36
N LYS A 69 20.63 3.55 0.26
CA LYS A 69 20.28 4.95 0.54
C LYS A 69 20.08 5.75 -0.75
N LEU A 70 20.96 5.59 -1.74
CA LEU A 70 20.84 6.23 -3.05
C LEU A 70 19.58 5.77 -3.79
N THR A 71 19.31 4.47 -3.81
CA THR A 71 18.09 3.88 -4.39
C THR A 71 16.83 4.41 -3.72
N LEU A 72 16.82 4.57 -2.39
CA LEU A 72 15.71 5.23 -1.69
C LEU A 72 15.55 6.69 -2.12
N GLY A 73 16.66 7.44 -2.19
CA GLY A 73 16.67 8.82 -2.68
C GLY A 73 16.10 8.94 -4.09
N MET A 74 16.48 8.04 -5.00
CA MET A 74 15.95 7.98 -6.36
C MET A 74 14.45 7.66 -6.40
N LYS A 75 13.97 6.74 -5.55
CA LYS A 75 12.53 6.44 -5.42
C LYS A 75 11.74 7.67 -4.98
N ILE A 76 12.26 8.43 -4.01
CA ILE A 76 11.63 9.66 -3.52
C ILE A 76 11.67 10.74 -4.60
N ALA A 77 12.82 11.00 -5.20
CA ALA A 77 12.99 12.02 -6.23
C ALA A 77 12.12 11.74 -7.46
N SER A 78 12.06 10.49 -7.92
CA SER A 78 11.20 10.08 -9.04
C SER A 78 9.71 10.21 -8.72
N LEU A 79 9.29 9.88 -7.50
CA LEU A 79 7.90 10.08 -7.06
C LEU A 79 7.53 11.57 -7.07
N PHE A 80 8.36 12.42 -6.48
CA PHE A 80 8.14 13.87 -6.48
C PHE A 80 8.14 14.42 -7.90
N GLY A 81 9.08 14.02 -8.74
CA GLY A 81 9.14 14.43 -10.15
C GLY A 81 7.88 14.02 -10.92
N ALA A 82 7.40 12.78 -10.75
CA ALA A 82 6.20 12.31 -11.42
C ALA A 82 4.94 13.07 -10.98
N LEU A 83 4.79 13.33 -9.68
CA LEU A 83 3.67 14.10 -9.14
C LEU A 83 3.74 15.57 -9.61
N ALA A 84 4.92 16.18 -9.56
CA ALA A 84 5.13 17.55 -10.03
C ALA A 84 4.82 17.67 -11.53
N MET A 85 5.20 16.69 -12.35
CA MET A 85 4.84 16.66 -13.77
C MET A 85 3.33 16.51 -13.98
N ALA A 86 2.67 15.60 -13.25
CA ALA A 86 1.21 15.45 -13.32
C ALA A 86 0.46 16.74 -12.96
N ILE A 87 0.89 17.40 -11.88
CA ILE A 87 0.33 18.67 -11.40
C ILE A 87 0.63 19.79 -12.41
N SER A 88 1.84 19.85 -12.97
CA SER A 88 2.23 20.82 -13.99
C SER A 88 1.33 20.71 -15.23
N ILE A 89 1.06 19.48 -15.70
CA ILE A 89 0.14 19.26 -16.81
C ILE A 89 -1.26 19.75 -16.46
N PHE A 90 -1.79 19.44 -15.28
CA PHE A 90 -3.08 19.95 -14.84
C PHE A 90 -3.16 21.49 -14.92
N PHE A 91 -2.16 22.19 -14.40
CA PHE A 91 -2.12 23.65 -14.44
C PHE A 91 -1.91 24.21 -15.85
N LEU A 92 -1.11 23.56 -16.69
CA LEU A 92 -0.93 23.96 -18.08
C LEU A 92 -2.26 23.92 -18.83
N PHE A 93 -3.05 22.86 -18.62
CA PHE A 93 -4.40 22.78 -19.16
C PHE A 93 -5.26 23.89 -18.57
N TYR A 94 -5.34 24.02 -17.25
CA TYR A 94 -6.17 25.06 -16.63
C TYR A 94 -5.88 26.48 -17.16
N GLN A 95 -4.61 26.82 -17.38
CA GLN A 95 -4.18 28.15 -17.81
C GLN A 95 -4.42 28.42 -19.31
N PHE A 96 -4.11 27.45 -20.17
CA PHE A 96 -4.04 27.69 -21.62
C PHE A 96 -5.19 27.07 -22.42
N TRP A 97 -5.99 26.18 -21.83
CA TRP A 97 -6.98 25.38 -22.57
C TRP A 97 -7.96 26.22 -23.38
N GLY A 98 -8.47 27.31 -22.79
CA GLY A 98 -9.46 28.18 -23.44
C GLY A 98 -8.95 28.91 -24.69
N PHE A 99 -7.63 29.00 -24.89
CA PHE A 99 -7.03 29.67 -26.05
C PHE A 99 -6.78 28.74 -27.24
N ILE A 100 -7.00 27.43 -27.08
CA ILE A 100 -6.71 26.41 -28.09
C ILE A 100 -8.00 26.04 -28.84
N SER A 101 -7.92 25.89 -30.16
CA SER A 101 -9.07 25.45 -30.95
C SER A 101 -9.46 24.01 -30.63
N THR A 102 -10.76 23.69 -30.74
CA THR A 102 -11.30 22.37 -30.38
C THR A 102 -10.63 21.18 -31.11
N PRO A 103 -10.30 21.25 -32.41
CA PRO A 103 -9.60 20.14 -33.07
C PRO A 103 -8.22 19.87 -32.48
N ILE A 104 -7.49 20.93 -32.11
CA ILE A 104 -6.17 20.82 -31.50
C ILE A 104 -6.30 20.28 -30.07
N GLN A 105 -7.28 20.78 -29.30
CA GLN A 105 -7.60 20.27 -27.97
C GLN A 105 -7.84 18.75 -27.99
N VAL A 106 -8.74 18.27 -28.85
CA VAL A 106 -9.06 16.84 -28.98
C VAL A 106 -7.82 16.04 -29.39
N SER A 107 -7.02 16.56 -30.33
CA SER A 107 -5.78 15.91 -30.78
C SER A 107 -4.76 15.76 -29.65
N ILE A 108 -4.51 16.82 -28.87
CA ILE A 108 -3.63 16.79 -27.71
C ILE A 108 -4.13 15.77 -26.69
N LEU A 109 -5.43 15.80 -26.37
CA LEU A 109 -6.00 14.89 -25.40
C LEU A 109 -5.82 13.42 -25.78
N ILE A 110 -6.00 13.06 -27.04
CA ILE A 110 -5.85 11.68 -27.51
C ILE A 110 -4.36 11.28 -27.58
N ILE A 111 -3.51 12.14 -28.15
CA ILE A 111 -2.10 11.81 -28.43
C ILE A 111 -1.26 11.76 -27.14
N SER A 112 -1.48 12.66 -26.19
CA SER A 112 -0.67 12.75 -24.96
C SER A 112 -0.66 11.46 -24.11
N PRO A 113 -1.79 10.89 -23.68
CA PRO A 113 -1.78 9.68 -22.85
C PRO A 113 -1.24 8.46 -23.63
N VAL A 114 -1.53 8.34 -24.93
CA VAL A 114 -1.05 7.23 -25.76
C VAL A 114 0.47 7.32 -25.97
N SER A 115 1.00 8.50 -26.30
CA SER A 115 2.44 8.68 -26.49
C SER A 115 3.22 8.45 -25.20
N LEU A 116 2.72 8.93 -24.06
CA LEU A 116 3.32 8.66 -22.75
C LEU A 116 3.20 7.20 -22.32
N PHE A 117 2.11 6.51 -22.69
CA PHE A 117 1.96 5.08 -22.48
C PHE A 117 3.03 4.31 -23.26
N LEU A 118 3.17 4.57 -24.56
CA LEU A 118 4.19 3.93 -25.40
C LEU A 118 5.61 4.25 -24.91
N LEU A 119 5.85 5.49 -24.49
CA LEU A 119 7.12 5.89 -23.87
C LEU A 119 7.39 5.09 -22.60
N SER A 120 6.39 4.90 -21.74
CA SER A 120 6.54 4.13 -20.51
C SER A 120 6.92 2.67 -20.76
N LEU A 121 6.34 2.05 -21.80
CA LEU A 121 6.69 0.68 -22.22
C LEU A 121 8.11 0.61 -22.79
N HIS A 122 8.48 1.57 -23.64
CA HIS A 122 9.81 1.64 -24.23
C HIS A 122 10.90 1.81 -23.16
N LEU A 123 10.68 2.71 -22.20
CA LEU A 123 11.57 2.90 -21.06
C LEU A 123 11.63 1.65 -20.18
N SER A 124 10.50 0.95 -20.00
CA SER A 124 10.48 -0.29 -19.21
C SER A 124 11.32 -1.42 -19.81
N GLN A 125 11.54 -1.43 -21.13
CA GLN A 125 12.35 -2.44 -21.81
C GLN A 125 13.84 -2.09 -21.82
N LYS A 126 14.17 -0.79 -21.80
CA LYS A 126 15.57 -0.32 -21.90
C LYS A 126 16.26 -0.16 -20.55
N GLU A 127 15.52 0.16 -19.49
CA GLU A 127 16.10 0.47 -18.20
C GLU A 127 16.13 -0.74 -17.27
N LYS A 128 17.29 -0.98 -16.63
CA LYS A 128 17.41 -1.97 -15.55
C LYS A 128 16.52 -1.61 -14.36
N SER A 129 16.48 -0.32 -14.04
CA SER A 129 15.66 0.24 -12.95
C SER A 129 14.57 1.12 -13.54
N SER A 130 13.32 0.67 -13.52
CA SER A 130 12.19 1.26 -14.25
C SER A 130 11.67 2.60 -13.66
N TYR A 131 12.55 3.47 -13.17
CA TYR A 131 12.15 4.75 -12.56
C TYR A 131 11.48 5.68 -13.57
N PHE A 132 12.12 5.94 -14.71
CA PHE A 132 11.56 6.85 -15.71
C PHE A 132 10.33 6.26 -16.38
N SER A 133 10.29 4.94 -16.55
CA SER A 133 9.07 4.24 -16.97
C SER A 133 7.90 4.51 -16.03
N LYS A 134 8.11 4.43 -14.71
CA LYS A 134 7.07 4.71 -13.70
C LYS A 134 6.64 6.18 -13.70
N ILE A 135 7.58 7.11 -13.92
CA ILE A 135 7.27 8.53 -14.11
C ILE A 135 6.36 8.70 -15.33
N ALA A 136 6.79 8.23 -16.50
CA ALA A 136 6.03 8.33 -17.75
C ALA A 136 4.64 7.69 -17.62
N ALA A 137 4.54 6.55 -16.94
CA ALA A 137 3.29 5.86 -16.67
C ALA A 137 2.34 6.67 -15.76
N LEU A 138 2.84 7.31 -14.70
CA LEU A 138 2.01 8.18 -13.85
C LEU A 138 1.53 9.42 -14.60
N VAL A 139 2.41 10.02 -15.39
CA VAL A 139 2.05 11.18 -16.22
C VAL A 139 1.04 10.77 -17.30
N SER A 140 1.20 9.59 -17.91
CA SER A 140 0.23 9.00 -18.85
C SER A 140 -1.15 8.82 -18.20
N LEU A 141 -1.21 8.23 -17.00
CA LEU A 141 -2.46 8.07 -16.25
C LEU A 141 -3.10 9.44 -15.95
N SER A 142 -2.31 10.42 -15.54
CA SER A 142 -2.79 11.77 -15.24
C SER A 142 -3.37 12.44 -16.48
N CYS A 143 -2.67 12.38 -17.61
CA CYS A 143 -3.17 12.84 -18.91
C CYS A 143 -4.46 12.12 -19.32
N PHE A 144 -4.58 10.82 -19.05
CA PHE A 144 -5.77 10.04 -19.40
C PHE A 144 -6.99 10.42 -18.56
N VAL A 145 -6.81 10.61 -17.25
CA VAL A 145 -7.88 11.11 -16.36
C VAL A 145 -8.35 12.50 -16.82
N LEU A 146 -7.40 13.39 -17.11
CA LEU A 146 -7.70 14.73 -17.61
C LEU A 146 -8.39 14.72 -18.97
N ASN A 147 -7.93 13.86 -19.89
CA ASN A 147 -8.56 13.68 -21.19
C ASN A 147 -10.04 13.35 -21.05
N LEU A 148 -10.39 12.32 -20.28
CA LEU A 148 -11.79 11.91 -20.18
C LEU A 148 -12.67 13.02 -19.59
N SER A 149 -12.15 13.76 -18.60
CA SER A 149 -12.85 14.92 -18.02
C SER A 149 -13.02 16.06 -19.02
N MET A 150 -11.96 16.42 -19.75
CA MET A 150 -11.97 17.57 -20.67
C MET A 150 -12.77 17.28 -21.94
N LEU A 151 -12.70 16.07 -22.49
CA LEU A 151 -13.58 15.66 -23.60
C LEU A 151 -15.04 15.66 -23.17
N GLY A 152 -15.33 15.24 -21.94
CA GLY A 152 -16.67 15.32 -21.39
C GLY A 152 -17.21 16.74 -21.36
N GLN A 153 -16.38 17.72 -20.99
CA GLN A 153 -16.76 19.14 -21.03
C GLN A 153 -16.95 19.65 -22.45
N ILE A 154 -16.01 19.36 -23.36
CA ILE A 154 -16.05 19.81 -24.77
C ILE A 154 -17.32 19.31 -25.48
N PHE A 155 -17.66 18.04 -25.28
CA PHE A 155 -18.80 17.40 -25.94
C PHE A 155 -20.06 17.38 -25.08
N ASN A 156 -20.07 18.09 -23.95
CA ASN A 156 -21.20 18.19 -23.03
C ASN A 156 -21.75 16.81 -22.58
N ILE A 157 -20.86 15.85 -22.33
CA ILE A 157 -21.19 14.51 -21.84
C ILE A 157 -21.45 14.61 -20.34
N THR A 158 -22.56 14.02 -19.89
CA THR A 158 -22.92 14.01 -18.47
C THR A 158 -21.91 13.20 -17.64
N PRO A 159 -21.42 13.75 -16.51
CA PRO A 159 -20.56 13.00 -15.60
C PRO A 159 -21.24 11.72 -15.10
N SER A 160 -20.50 10.61 -15.13
CA SER A 160 -21.02 9.30 -14.73
C SER A 160 -19.96 8.48 -13.99
N PRO A 161 -20.36 7.54 -13.12
CA PRO A 161 -19.42 6.69 -12.39
C PRO A 161 -18.58 5.80 -13.32
N ASN A 162 -19.06 5.53 -14.55
CA ASN A 162 -18.36 4.68 -15.51
C ASN A 162 -16.95 5.21 -15.87
N ALA A 163 -16.71 6.51 -15.73
CA ALA A 163 -15.38 7.11 -15.89
C ALA A 163 -14.33 6.45 -14.97
N PHE A 164 -14.70 6.18 -13.71
CA PHE A 164 -13.81 5.53 -12.74
C PHE A 164 -13.47 4.10 -13.14
N ALA A 165 -14.38 3.37 -13.79
CA ALA A 165 -14.10 2.03 -14.30
C ALA A 165 -13.04 2.08 -15.41
N VAL A 166 -13.17 3.02 -16.34
CA VAL A 166 -12.22 3.21 -17.44
C VAL A 166 -10.85 3.66 -16.90
N TRP A 167 -10.82 4.57 -15.93
CA TRP A 167 -9.58 4.96 -15.24
C TRP A 167 -8.93 3.79 -14.51
N ALA A 168 -9.73 2.95 -13.84
CA ALA A 168 -9.22 1.78 -13.15
C ALA A 168 -8.56 0.80 -14.11
N VAL A 169 -9.22 0.48 -15.23
CA VAL A 169 -8.68 -0.42 -16.26
C VAL A 169 -7.34 0.11 -16.76
N PHE A 170 -7.26 1.39 -17.11
CA PHE A 170 -6.01 1.99 -17.60
C PHE A 170 -4.91 2.01 -16.53
N ALA A 171 -5.26 2.33 -15.28
CA ALA A 171 -4.32 2.32 -14.15
C ALA A 171 -3.80 0.90 -13.86
N PHE A 172 -4.65 -0.13 -13.90
CA PHE A 172 -4.21 -1.52 -13.75
C PHE A 172 -3.29 -1.95 -14.90
N LEU A 173 -3.66 -1.63 -16.15
CA LEU A 173 -2.82 -1.93 -17.32
C LEU A 173 -1.42 -1.34 -17.17
N LEU A 174 -1.33 -0.05 -16.83
CA LEU A 174 -0.05 0.61 -16.56
C LEU A 174 0.68 0.03 -15.35
N ALA A 175 -0.04 -0.29 -14.27
CA ALA A 175 0.55 -0.86 -13.06
C ALA A 175 1.24 -2.19 -13.35
N TYR A 176 0.57 -3.10 -14.04
CA TYR A 176 1.10 -4.40 -14.40
C TYR A 176 2.14 -4.33 -15.52
N ALA A 177 2.02 -3.39 -16.46
CA ALA A 177 3.02 -3.20 -17.51
C ALA A 177 4.35 -2.64 -16.97
N CYS A 178 4.30 -1.67 -16.07
CA CYS A 178 5.48 -0.97 -15.54
C CYS A 178 5.91 -1.43 -14.13
N ASN A 179 5.27 -2.49 -13.58
CA ASN A 179 5.45 -2.95 -12.20
C ASN A 179 5.38 -1.77 -11.19
N ALA A 180 4.35 -0.94 -11.33
CA ALA A 180 4.22 0.35 -10.65
C ALA A 180 3.16 0.29 -9.53
N ARG A 181 3.63 0.15 -8.28
CA ARG A 181 2.78 0.04 -7.08
C ARG A 181 1.83 1.23 -6.88
N LEU A 182 2.26 2.44 -7.21
CA LEU A 182 1.43 3.64 -7.09
C LEU A 182 0.25 3.63 -8.08
N LEU A 183 0.46 3.12 -9.30
CA LEU A 183 -0.60 3.02 -10.30
C LEU A 183 -1.60 1.93 -9.91
N LEU A 184 -1.11 0.85 -9.29
CA LEU A 184 -1.99 -0.16 -8.70
C LEU A 184 -2.88 0.44 -7.62
N PHE A 185 -2.31 1.28 -6.74
CA PHE A 185 -3.08 2.03 -5.74
C PHE A 185 -4.19 2.86 -6.40
N PHE A 186 -3.88 3.65 -7.44
CA PHE A 186 -4.89 4.44 -8.16
C PHE A 186 -5.94 3.57 -8.86
N GLY A 187 -5.54 2.40 -9.40
CA GLY A 187 -6.45 1.43 -9.99
C GLY A 187 -7.44 0.87 -8.97
N ILE A 188 -6.95 0.44 -7.80
CA ILE A 188 -7.77 -0.06 -6.68
C ILE A 188 -8.71 1.03 -6.16
N MET A 189 -8.22 2.26 -5.98
CA MET A 189 -9.05 3.39 -5.57
C MET A 189 -10.17 3.68 -6.58
N SER A 190 -9.84 3.66 -7.87
CA SER A 190 -10.81 3.95 -8.94
C SER A 190 -11.86 2.86 -9.06
N ILE A 191 -11.47 1.58 -9.07
CA ILE A 191 -12.45 0.48 -9.18
C ILE A 191 -13.33 0.37 -7.93
N SER A 192 -12.76 0.60 -6.75
CA SER A 192 -13.51 0.52 -5.50
C SER A 192 -14.50 1.67 -5.39
N SER A 193 -14.10 2.87 -5.81
CA SER A 193 -15.01 4.01 -5.95
C SER A 193 -16.12 3.71 -6.95
N PHE A 194 -15.80 3.15 -8.13
CA PHE A 194 -16.82 2.76 -9.12
C PHE A 194 -17.84 1.77 -8.56
N ILE A 195 -17.38 0.70 -7.89
CA ILE A 195 -18.25 -0.31 -7.29
C ILE A 195 -19.11 0.33 -6.19
N ALA A 196 -18.51 1.13 -5.31
CA ALA A 196 -19.22 1.80 -4.23
C ALA A 196 -20.30 2.76 -4.75
N MET A 197 -19.98 3.54 -5.80
CA MET A 197 -20.93 4.41 -6.49
C MET A 197 -22.07 3.61 -7.11
N LYS A 198 -21.78 2.49 -7.79
CA LYS A 198 -22.81 1.64 -8.40
C LYS A 198 -23.77 1.05 -7.36
N ILE A 199 -23.24 0.53 -6.26
CA ILE A 199 -24.05 0.02 -5.15
C ILE A 199 -24.93 1.14 -4.57
N GLY A 200 -24.34 2.31 -4.32
CA GLY A 200 -25.09 3.49 -3.86
C GLY A 200 -26.23 3.87 -4.80
N THR A 201 -25.98 3.89 -6.12
CA THR A 201 -27.03 4.20 -7.11
C THR A 201 -28.17 3.18 -7.13
N TRP A 202 -27.89 1.90 -6.86
CA TRP A 202 -28.94 0.89 -6.74
C TRP A 202 -29.82 1.13 -5.52
N GLY A 203 -29.27 1.73 -4.46
CA GLY A 203 -30.01 2.19 -3.28
C GLY A 203 -30.73 3.54 -3.46
N GLY A 204 -30.78 4.10 -4.68
CA GLY A 204 -31.43 5.38 -4.98
C GLY A 204 -30.58 6.62 -4.68
N MET A 205 -29.31 6.45 -4.34
CA MET A 205 -28.39 7.56 -4.06
C MET A 205 -27.82 8.17 -5.35
N TYR A 206 -27.61 9.49 -5.34
CA TYR A 206 -26.77 10.12 -6.36
C TYR A 206 -25.32 9.63 -6.25
N TRP A 207 -24.72 9.24 -7.37
CA TRP A 207 -23.43 8.54 -7.37
C TRP A 207 -22.28 9.33 -6.73
N ILE A 208 -22.28 10.67 -6.79
CA ILE A 208 -21.23 11.49 -6.14
C ILE A 208 -21.33 11.43 -4.61
N SER A 209 -22.53 11.23 -4.08
CA SER A 209 -22.81 11.09 -2.66
C SER A 209 -22.39 9.72 -2.09
N PHE A 210 -21.70 8.86 -2.84
CA PHE A 210 -21.32 7.51 -2.38
C PHE A 210 -20.62 7.50 -1.02
N GLY A 211 -19.95 8.59 -0.64
CA GLY A 211 -19.31 8.76 0.67
C GLY A 211 -20.27 8.91 1.86
N GLU A 212 -21.54 9.27 1.61
CA GLU A 212 -22.59 9.34 2.64
C GLU A 212 -22.95 7.95 3.18
N ARG A 213 -22.66 6.88 2.43
CA ARG A 213 -22.90 5.50 2.83
C ARG A 213 -21.59 4.70 2.73
N PRO A 214 -20.73 4.78 3.77
CA PRO A 214 -19.40 4.20 3.71
C PRO A 214 -19.43 2.66 3.62
N GLU A 215 -20.55 2.02 4.00
CA GLU A 215 -20.80 0.57 3.85
C GLU A 215 -20.67 0.07 2.40
N ASN A 216 -20.86 0.95 1.41
CA ASN A 216 -20.69 0.65 -0.01
C ASN A 216 -19.27 0.15 -0.34
N PHE A 217 -18.27 0.42 0.52
CA PHE A 217 -16.89 -0.05 0.36
C PHE A 217 -16.64 -1.48 0.85
N PHE A 218 -17.57 -2.11 1.57
CA PHE A 218 -17.36 -3.47 2.07
C PHE A 218 -17.21 -4.50 0.95
N ILE A 219 -18.10 -4.46 -0.05
CA ILE A 219 -18.04 -5.36 -1.20
C ILE A 219 -16.71 -5.22 -1.97
N PRO A 220 -16.29 -4.02 -2.43
CA PRO A 220 -15.02 -3.90 -3.13
C PRO A 220 -13.84 -4.27 -2.24
N SER A 221 -13.84 -3.94 -0.94
CA SER A 221 -12.75 -4.33 -0.03
C SER A 221 -12.54 -5.85 0.01
N LEU A 222 -13.62 -6.63 0.06
CA LEU A 222 -13.57 -8.09 0.14
C LEU A 222 -13.03 -8.69 -1.16
N ILE A 223 -13.50 -8.19 -2.30
CA ILE A 223 -12.99 -8.57 -3.63
C ILE A 223 -11.49 -8.29 -3.73
N ILE A 224 -11.06 -7.06 -3.40
CA ILE A 224 -9.65 -6.64 -3.47
C ILE A 224 -8.77 -7.46 -2.50
N PHE A 225 -9.27 -7.83 -1.32
CA PHE A 225 -8.52 -8.67 -0.38
C PHE A 225 -8.29 -10.10 -0.89
N MET A 226 -9.26 -10.65 -1.64
CA MET A 226 -9.18 -12.00 -2.20
C MET A 226 -8.30 -12.07 -3.46
N MET A 227 -8.13 -10.98 -4.20
CA MET A 227 -7.38 -10.94 -5.47
C MET A 227 -5.97 -11.55 -5.41
N PRO A 228 -5.11 -11.27 -4.41
CA PRO A 228 -3.79 -11.88 -4.30
C PRO A 228 -3.78 -13.40 -4.09
N GLN A 229 -4.92 -13.99 -3.73
CA GLN A 229 -5.05 -15.44 -3.55
C GLN A 229 -5.46 -16.14 -4.85
N LEU A 230 -6.12 -15.41 -5.75
CA LEU A 230 -6.62 -15.91 -7.04
C LEU A 230 -5.59 -15.75 -8.16
N VAL A 231 -4.74 -14.73 -8.08
CA VAL A 231 -3.74 -14.41 -9.10
C VAL A 231 -2.35 -14.55 -8.52
N ASN A 232 -1.46 -15.23 -9.23
CA ASN A 232 -0.09 -15.44 -8.78
C ASN A 232 0.76 -14.19 -9.07
N HIS A 233 1.06 -13.41 -8.03
CA HIS A 233 1.85 -12.17 -8.14
C HIS A 233 3.36 -12.37 -7.99
N LYS A 234 3.91 -13.60 -8.07
CA LYS A 234 5.36 -13.86 -7.91
C LYS A 234 6.28 -12.98 -8.77
N ARG A 235 5.80 -12.53 -9.93
CA ARG A 235 6.55 -11.64 -10.83
C ARG A 235 6.50 -10.16 -10.42
N PHE A 236 5.50 -9.75 -9.64
CA PHE A 236 5.24 -8.35 -9.28
C PHE A 236 5.57 -8.09 -7.81
N SER A 237 6.66 -7.37 -7.58
CA SER A 237 7.17 -7.13 -6.23
C SER A 237 6.18 -6.30 -5.40
N SER A 238 5.73 -6.88 -4.28
CA SER A 238 4.88 -6.25 -3.26
C SER A 238 3.50 -5.78 -3.74
N PHE A 239 2.97 -6.31 -4.85
CA PHE A 239 1.59 -6.00 -5.28
C PHE A 239 0.58 -6.52 -4.27
N GLU A 240 0.81 -7.73 -3.75
CA GLU A 240 -0.03 -8.35 -2.72
C GLU A 240 -0.20 -7.45 -1.49
N VAL A 241 0.86 -6.74 -1.10
CA VAL A 241 0.85 -5.80 0.03
C VAL A 241 -0.14 -4.67 -0.23
N ILE A 242 -0.12 -4.08 -1.44
CA ILE A 242 -1.03 -2.99 -1.80
C ILE A 242 -2.48 -3.47 -1.80
N TYR A 243 -2.77 -4.64 -2.39
CA TYR A 243 -4.11 -5.22 -2.36
C TYR A 243 -4.62 -5.41 -0.93
N ARG A 244 -3.83 -6.07 -0.07
CA ARG A 244 -4.23 -6.36 1.32
C ARG A 244 -4.42 -5.09 2.14
N VAL A 245 -3.46 -4.17 2.11
CA VAL A 245 -3.52 -2.92 2.88
C VAL A 245 -4.68 -2.05 2.41
N MET A 246 -4.87 -1.89 1.10
CA MET A 246 -5.98 -1.08 0.58
C MET A 246 -7.33 -1.67 0.92
N ALA A 247 -7.51 -2.98 0.78
CA ALA A 247 -8.73 -3.65 1.20
C ALA A 247 -8.99 -3.47 2.70
N MET A 248 -7.98 -3.61 3.55
CA MET A 248 -8.11 -3.40 4.98
C MET A 248 -8.50 -1.96 5.33
N ILE A 249 -7.90 -0.97 4.68
CA ILE A 249 -8.30 0.44 4.87
C ILE A 249 -9.75 0.65 4.42
N MET A 250 -10.14 0.08 3.27
CA MET A 250 -11.49 0.20 2.71
C MET A 250 -12.57 -0.51 3.53
N VAL A 251 -12.22 -1.46 4.41
CA VAL A 251 -13.19 -2.07 5.34
C VAL A 251 -13.15 -1.38 6.70
N PHE A 252 -11.97 -1.11 7.26
CA PHE A 252 -11.85 -0.55 8.60
C PHE A 252 -12.24 0.92 8.68
N LEU A 253 -11.96 1.72 7.65
CA LEU A 253 -12.31 3.14 7.68
C LEU A 253 -13.86 3.33 7.71
N PRO A 254 -14.65 2.65 6.88
CA PRO A 254 -16.10 2.66 7.03
C PRO A 254 -16.59 2.19 8.41
N ILE A 255 -16.03 1.09 8.93
CA ILE A 255 -16.39 0.58 10.27
C ILE A 255 -16.09 1.63 11.34
N LEU A 256 -14.95 2.31 11.25
CA LEU A 256 -14.56 3.40 12.16
C LEU A 256 -15.49 4.61 12.05
N ILE A 257 -15.96 4.93 10.85
CA ILE A 257 -16.94 6.01 10.69
C ILE A 257 -18.27 5.59 11.33
N LEU A 258 -18.77 4.40 11.00
CA LEU A 258 -20.07 3.91 11.48
C LEU A 258 -20.09 3.60 12.98
N SER A 259 -18.92 3.31 13.57
CA SER A 259 -18.75 3.12 15.01
C SER A 259 -18.90 4.41 15.82
N ASN A 260 -18.86 5.58 15.17
CA ASN A 260 -19.00 6.91 15.79
C ASN A 260 -20.18 7.72 15.22
N TRP A 261 -20.63 7.39 14.01
CA TRP A 261 -21.74 8.04 13.33
C TRP A 261 -22.70 6.96 12.79
N GLY A 262 -23.52 6.37 13.65
CA GLY A 262 -24.43 5.28 13.27
C GLY A 262 -25.53 5.70 12.28
N LYS A 263 -25.89 6.99 12.27
CA LYS A 263 -26.97 7.55 11.41
C LYS A 263 -26.76 7.36 9.92
N VAL A 264 -25.53 7.19 9.46
CA VAL A 264 -25.21 6.98 8.04
C VAL A 264 -25.26 5.51 7.61
N SER A 265 -25.53 4.57 8.53
CA SER A 265 -25.69 3.14 8.20
C SER A 265 -27.00 2.84 7.48
N TYR A 266 -27.00 1.85 6.57
CA TYR A 266 -28.23 1.28 6.00
C TYR A 266 -29.06 0.50 7.02
N LEU A 267 -28.49 0.16 8.20
CA LEU A 267 -29.21 -0.54 9.26
C LEU A 267 -30.32 0.36 9.85
N SER A 268 -31.52 -0.20 9.99
CA SER A 268 -32.70 0.51 10.52
C SER A 268 -32.77 0.56 12.06
N TRP A 269 -31.69 0.21 12.75
CA TRP A 269 -31.61 0.21 14.21
C TRP A 269 -31.40 1.63 14.76
N SER A 270 -31.45 1.80 16.09
CA SER A 270 -31.05 3.07 16.70
C SER A 270 -29.57 3.35 16.45
N SER A 271 -29.20 4.63 16.34
CA SER A 271 -27.80 5.05 16.11
C SER A 271 -26.85 4.40 17.12
N ASP A 272 -27.23 4.39 18.40
CA ASP A 272 -26.42 3.83 19.48
C ASP A 272 -26.18 2.31 19.30
N THR A 273 -27.19 1.59 18.80
CA THR A 273 -27.08 0.15 18.52
C THR A 273 -26.16 -0.11 17.33
N VAL A 274 -26.29 0.70 16.27
CA VAL A 274 -25.43 0.63 15.09
C VAL A 274 -23.98 0.93 15.44
N GLU A 275 -23.74 1.98 16.21
CA GLU A 275 -22.41 2.37 16.68
C GLU A 275 -21.79 1.24 17.49
N GLY A 276 -22.50 0.70 18.50
CA GLY A 276 -22.04 -0.43 19.29
C GLY A 276 -21.75 -1.70 18.46
N PHE A 277 -22.59 -1.98 17.46
CA PHE A 277 -22.41 -3.10 16.54
C PHE A 277 -21.13 -2.96 15.71
N TYR A 278 -20.91 -1.79 15.09
CA TYR A 278 -19.70 -1.52 14.31
C TYR A 278 -18.45 -1.44 15.18
N GLN A 279 -18.54 -0.96 16.41
CA GLN A 279 -17.44 -1.02 17.38
C GLN A 279 -17.02 -2.47 17.65
N LEU A 280 -17.98 -3.36 17.95
CA LEU A 280 -17.71 -4.77 18.19
C LEU A 280 -17.08 -5.42 16.95
N ILE A 281 -17.64 -5.19 15.77
CA ILE A 281 -17.09 -5.69 14.50
C ILE A 281 -15.66 -5.17 14.28
N GLY A 282 -15.39 -3.90 14.54
CA GLY A 282 -14.06 -3.30 14.41
C GLY A 282 -13.00 -4.00 15.25
N PHE A 283 -13.30 -4.28 16.52
CA PHE A 283 -12.40 -5.04 17.40
C PHE A 283 -12.23 -6.49 16.94
N VAL A 284 -13.31 -7.18 16.59
CA VAL A 284 -13.24 -8.59 16.16
C VAL A 284 -12.45 -8.72 14.86
N LEU A 285 -12.69 -7.86 13.87
CA LEU A 285 -12.00 -7.88 12.58
C LEU A 285 -10.53 -7.49 12.72
N SER A 286 -10.18 -6.52 13.56
CA SER A 286 -8.79 -6.12 13.78
C SER A 286 -7.99 -7.23 14.47
N VAL A 287 -8.55 -7.88 15.50
CA VAL A 287 -7.93 -9.06 16.14
C VAL A 287 -7.78 -10.22 15.15
N THR A 288 -8.81 -10.49 14.33
CA THR A 288 -8.77 -11.54 13.31
C THR A 288 -7.71 -11.25 12.25
N ALA A 289 -7.57 -9.99 11.83
CA ALA A 289 -6.53 -9.57 10.90
C ALA A 289 -5.13 -9.74 11.49
N ILE A 290 -4.91 -9.35 12.76
CA ILE A 290 -3.65 -9.56 13.47
C ILE A 290 -3.30 -11.06 13.53
N TRP A 291 -4.26 -11.88 13.94
CA TRP A 291 -4.09 -13.34 14.01
C TRP A 291 -3.78 -13.95 12.63
N LEU A 292 -4.54 -13.58 11.60
CA LEU A 292 -4.34 -14.03 10.22
C LEU A 292 -2.96 -13.61 9.69
N GLY A 293 -2.56 -12.36 9.97
CA GLY A 293 -1.28 -11.80 9.57
C GLY A 293 -0.11 -12.55 10.22
N ILE A 294 -0.20 -12.89 11.51
CA ILE A 294 0.81 -13.70 12.20
C ILE A 294 0.86 -15.11 11.61
N LYS A 295 -0.29 -15.77 11.45
CA LYS A 295 -0.38 -17.15 10.95
C LYS A 295 0.16 -17.29 9.52
N ARG A 296 -0.03 -16.29 8.67
CA ARG A 296 0.45 -16.29 7.27
C ARG A 296 1.76 -15.51 7.07
N HIS A 297 2.39 -15.03 8.14
CA HIS A 297 3.58 -14.18 8.11
C HIS A 297 3.44 -12.89 7.26
N TRP A 298 2.23 -12.36 7.16
CA TRP A 298 1.92 -11.12 6.45
C TRP A 298 2.06 -9.92 7.38
N LYS A 299 3.28 -9.38 7.46
CA LYS A 299 3.62 -8.25 8.35
C LYS A 299 2.73 -7.03 8.12
N GLU A 300 2.39 -6.74 6.87
CA GLU A 300 1.52 -5.64 6.48
C GLU A 300 0.10 -5.76 7.02
N VAL A 301 -0.46 -6.98 7.06
CA VAL A 301 -1.80 -7.26 7.59
C VAL A 301 -1.78 -7.12 9.10
N THR A 302 -0.75 -7.67 9.77
CA THR A 302 -0.59 -7.51 11.22
C THR A 302 -0.46 -6.03 11.60
N ASN A 303 0.37 -5.27 10.89
CA ASN A 303 0.58 -3.86 11.18
C ASN A 303 -0.70 -3.03 10.95
N THR A 304 -1.40 -3.26 9.84
CA THR A 304 -2.65 -2.54 9.54
C THR A 304 -3.73 -2.89 10.56
N GLY A 305 -3.86 -4.17 10.94
CA GLY A 305 -4.76 -4.62 11.99
C GLY A 305 -4.45 -3.98 13.35
N ASN A 306 -3.18 -3.91 13.74
CA ASN A 306 -2.73 -3.23 14.96
C ASN A 306 -3.07 -1.74 14.96
N VAL A 307 -2.82 -1.03 13.86
CA VAL A 307 -3.14 0.40 13.74
C VAL A 307 -4.63 0.62 13.95
N PHE A 308 -5.49 -0.13 13.26
CA PHE A 308 -6.94 0.03 13.43
C PHE A 308 -7.44 -0.45 14.79
N PHE A 309 -6.87 -1.51 15.37
CA PHE A 309 -7.17 -1.92 16.75
C PHE A 309 -6.92 -0.78 17.74
N ILE A 310 -5.76 -0.11 17.62
CA ILE A 310 -5.41 1.04 18.45
C ILE A 310 -6.38 2.20 18.20
N LEU A 311 -6.75 2.47 16.94
CA LEU A 311 -7.72 3.52 16.62
C LEU A 311 -9.08 3.24 17.25
N PHE A 312 -9.63 2.02 17.13
CA PHE A 312 -10.90 1.64 17.76
C PHE A 312 -10.84 1.72 19.30
N LEU A 313 -9.71 1.28 19.89
CA LEU A 313 -9.50 1.41 21.32
C LEU A 313 -9.46 2.88 21.74
N TYR A 314 -8.70 3.71 21.03
CA TYR A 314 -8.57 5.12 21.31
C TYR A 314 -9.92 5.85 21.22
N THR A 315 -10.69 5.65 20.15
CA THR A 315 -12.02 6.26 20.01
C THR A 315 -12.94 5.83 21.14
N LYS A 316 -12.89 4.56 21.55
CA LYS A 316 -13.74 4.07 22.64
C LYS A 316 -13.37 4.67 24.00
N LEU A 317 -12.08 4.80 24.29
CA LEU A 317 -11.61 5.45 25.52
C LEU A 317 -12.00 6.93 25.52
N PHE A 318 -11.91 7.59 24.37
CA PHE A 318 -12.36 8.97 24.20
C PHE A 318 -13.85 9.09 24.51
N ASP A 319 -14.71 8.29 23.88
CA ASP A 319 -16.16 8.32 24.11
C ASP A 319 -16.55 8.12 25.58
N TRP A 320 -15.83 7.26 26.31
CA TRP A 320 -16.13 6.95 27.70
C TRP A 320 -15.65 8.01 28.70
N TRP A 321 -14.47 8.58 28.47
CA TRP A 321 -13.76 9.33 29.51
C TRP A 321 -13.62 10.82 29.19
N TRP A 322 -13.76 11.23 27.94
CA TRP A 322 -13.43 12.60 27.53
C TRP A 322 -14.25 13.67 28.26
N ASP A 323 -15.57 13.45 28.38
CA ASP A 323 -16.45 14.38 29.09
C ASP A 323 -16.49 14.14 30.60
N TRP A 324 -16.05 12.95 31.05
CA TRP A 324 -16.10 12.58 32.46
C TRP A 324 -14.95 13.15 33.30
N MET A 325 -13.78 13.42 32.69
CA MET A 325 -12.59 13.90 33.42
C MET A 325 -11.86 15.04 32.70
N PRO A 326 -11.08 15.87 33.42
CA PRO A 326 -10.19 16.84 32.80
C PRO A 326 -9.21 16.19 31.81
N LYS A 327 -8.94 16.88 30.69
CA LYS A 327 -8.13 16.36 29.58
C LYS A 327 -6.74 15.84 30.00
N TYR A 328 -6.10 16.49 30.98
CA TYR A 328 -4.80 16.02 31.48
C TYR A 328 -4.90 14.67 32.21
N ILE A 329 -6.01 14.41 32.93
CA ILE A 329 -6.28 13.13 33.58
C ILE A 329 -6.54 12.06 32.53
N PHE A 330 -7.30 12.40 31.48
CA PHE A 330 -7.56 11.49 30.36
C PHE A 330 -6.25 10.97 29.74
N PHE A 331 -5.34 11.87 29.36
CA PHE A 331 -4.05 11.48 28.79
C PHE A 331 -3.16 10.73 29.79
N PHE A 332 -3.23 11.08 31.09
CA PHE A 332 -2.50 10.37 32.13
C PHE A 332 -2.98 8.93 32.32
N VAL A 333 -4.30 8.71 32.38
CA VAL A 333 -4.91 7.37 32.46
C VAL A 333 -4.62 6.54 31.21
N LEU A 334 -4.67 7.16 30.03
CA LEU A 334 -4.32 6.51 28.78
C LEU A 334 -2.85 6.05 28.81
N GLY A 335 -1.93 6.92 29.25
CA GLY A 335 -0.52 6.57 29.45
C GLY A 335 -0.32 5.42 30.46
N LEU A 336 -1.02 5.46 31.61
CA LEU A 336 -0.98 4.38 32.60
C LEU A 336 -1.49 3.05 32.04
N SER A 337 -2.58 3.08 31.27
CA SER A 337 -3.13 1.87 30.64
C SER A 337 -2.14 1.22 29.66
N ALA A 338 -1.43 2.05 28.88
CA ALA A 338 -0.38 1.59 27.97
C ALA A 338 0.82 1.00 28.74
N LEU A 339 1.25 1.62 29.84
CA LEU A 339 2.29 1.08 30.72
C LEU A 339 1.88 -0.26 31.33
N LEU A 340 0.63 -0.39 31.77
CA LEU A 340 0.09 -1.61 32.35
C LEU A 340 0.07 -2.73 31.30
N ALA A 341 -0.41 -2.44 30.09
CA ALA A 341 -0.35 -3.38 28.96
C ALA A 341 1.09 -3.81 28.65
N LEU A 342 2.04 -2.87 28.65
CA LEU A 342 3.46 -3.16 28.43
C LEU A 342 4.02 -4.09 29.52
N ILE A 343 3.69 -3.86 30.78
CA ILE A 343 4.09 -4.73 31.90
C ILE A 343 3.53 -6.14 31.72
N VAL A 344 2.26 -6.27 31.34
CA VAL A 344 1.60 -7.56 31.09
C VAL A 344 2.29 -8.28 29.92
N PHE A 345 2.49 -7.61 28.79
CA PHE A 345 3.17 -8.20 27.63
C PHE A 345 4.63 -8.57 27.95
N LYS A 346 5.34 -7.74 28.72
CA LYS A 346 6.69 -8.05 29.18
C LYS A 346 6.70 -9.31 30.04
N ARG A 347 5.72 -9.47 30.94
CA ARG A 347 5.60 -10.66 31.79
C ARG A 347 5.29 -11.91 30.97
N ILE A 348 4.34 -11.85 30.04
CA ILE A 348 4.02 -12.97 29.14
C ILE A 348 5.25 -13.37 28.31
N ARG A 349 5.96 -12.39 27.74
CA ARG A 349 7.19 -12.64 26.98
C ARG A 349 8.26 -13.33 27.83
N LEU A 350 8.43 -12.91 29.08
CA LEU A 350 9.41 -13.51 30.00
C LEU A 350 9.03 -14.93 30.39
N ASN A 351 7.75 -15.22 30.62
CA ASN A 351 7.29 -16.59 30.88
C ASN A 351 7.53 -17.51 29.68
N ASN A 352 7.20 -17.07 28.47
CA ASN A 352 7.43 -17.87 27.26
C ASN A 352 8.92 -18.11 26.96
N LEU A 353 9.80 -17.17 27.33
CA LEU A 353 11.25 -17.35 27.23
C LEU A 353 11.80 -18.32 28.29
N GLY A 354 11.22 -18.34 29.48
CA GLY A 354 11.58 -19.27 30.55
C GLY A 354 11.23 -20.73 30.23
N GLU A 355 10.14 -20.98 29.52
CA GLU A 355 9.74 -22.34 29.09
C GLU A 355 10.61 -22.89 27.94
N GLY A 356 11.19 -22.03 27.10
CA GLY A 356 12.08 -22.42 26.00
C GLY A 356 13.53 -22.71 26.40
N GLY A 357 13.93 -22.40 27.64
CA GLY A 357 15.28 -22.64 28.17
C GLY A 357 15.46 -23.97 28.91
N THR A 358 14.39 -24.75 29.07
CA THR A 358 14.37 -26.05 29.77
C THR A 358 13.95 -27.21 28.87
N SER A 359 14.23 -27.11 27.56
CA SER A 359 14.02 -28.20 26.57
C SER A 359 15.35 -28.77 26.11
#